data_AF-A0A180FBT1-F1
#
_entry.id   AF-A0A180FBT1-F1
#
_cell.length_a   1.000
_cell.length_b   1.000
_cell.length_c   1.000
_cell.angle_alpha   90.00
_cell.angle_beta   90.00
_cell.angle_gamma   90.00
#
_symmetry.space_group_name_H-M   'P 1'
#
loop_
_entity.id
_entity.type
_entity.pdbx_description
1 polymer ?
#
loop_
_entity_poly.entity_id
_entity_poly.type
_entity_poly.pdbx_seq_one_letter_code
_entity_poly.pdbx_strand_id
1 'polypeptide(L)'
;MTTKMKRPAAAVLAAVVLGLFFACSSGEDNGKSEQTITFNAPAPHNLSERFFELDATASSGLPVSYDSSDPSVAAINGRTASLLKKGTTTITASQAGNSAFFEAPRISRLLTVNEDNNVNKKEQTITFDLGTTELNFTVGELTLEATASSGLPVTFTDNHINVVIDGYLLKLTYTGLHYDDDITITASQTGNDEYNAAPNVSKILHIKHDE
;
A
#
# COMPACT_ATOMS: atom_id res chain seq x y z
N MET A 1 -58.89 -7.57 -1.22
CA MET A 1 -57.78 -6.80 -1.82
C MET A 1 -56.88 -6.31 -0.69
N THR A 2 -55.87 -7.11 -0.34
CA THR A 2 -54.89 -6.80 0.72
C THR A 2 -53.58 -6.39 0.06
N THR A 3 -53.27 -5.09 0.13
CA THR A 3 -52.09 -4.49 -0.51
C THR A 3 -50.86 -4.72 0.37
N LYS A 4 -49.91 -5.53 -0.11
CA LYS A 4 -48.55 -5.66 0.43
C LYS A 4 -47.81 -4.34 0.21
N MET A 5 -47.50 -3.63 1.29
CA MET A 5 -46.65 -2.44 1.26
C MET A 5 -45.18 -2.86 1.37
N LYS A 6 -44.45 -2.68 0.27
CA LYS A 6 -43.01 -2.92 0.12
C LYS A 6 -42.25 -1.81 0.86
N ARG A 7 -41.44 -2.17 1.86
CA ARG A 7 -40.58 -1.22 2.59
C ARG A 7 -39.40 -0.78 1.70
N PRO A 8 -39.14 0.52 1.49
CA PRO A 8 -37.88 0.97 0.92
C PRO A 8 -36.76 0.95 1.98
N ALA A 9 -35.53 0.73 1.50
CA ALA A 9 -34.31 0.53 2.25
C ALA A 9 -33.99 1.70 3.20
N ALA A 10 -33.68 1.36 4.46
CA ALA A 10 -33.20 2.30 5.46
C ALA A 10 -31.74 2.66 5.20
N ALA A 11 -31.44 3.95 5.23
CA ALA A 11 -30.10 4.51 5.21
C ALA A 11 -29.26 3.94 6.35
N VAL A 12 -27.98 3.68 6.08
CA VAL A 12 -26.98 3.23 7.04
C VAL A 12 -26.76 4.36 8.04
N LEU A 13 -27.36 4.22 9.23
CA LEU A 13 -27.19 5.14 10.35
C LEU A 13 -25.87 4.82 11.04
N ALA A 14 -24.97 5.80 11.12
CA ALA A 14 -23.73 5.70 11.88
C ALA A 14 -24.06 5.43 13.36
N ALA A 15 -23.58 4.29 13.88
CA ALA A 15 -23.81 3.90 15.26
C ALA A 15 -22.98 4.79 16.19
N VAL A 16 -23.63 5.77 16.83
CA VAL A 16 -23.15 6.32 18.10
C VAL A 16 -23.59 5.35 19.18
N VAL A 17 -22.68 4.46 19.60
CA VAL A 17 -22.92 3.59 20.75
C VAL A 17 -22.81 4.44 22.01
N LEU A 18 -23.95 4.98 22.47
CA LEU A 18 -24.10 5.48 23.83
C LEU A 18 -24.38 4.29 24.74
N GLY A 19 -23.32 3.60 25.16
CA GLY A 19 -23.39 2.55 26.17
C GLY A 19 -23.40 3.16 27.57
N LEU A 20 -24.58 3.32 28.17
CA LEU A 20 -24.71 3.35 29.63
C LEU A 20 -24.33 1.96 30.16
N PHE A 21 -23.17 1.84 30.80
CA PHE A 21 -22.84 0.65 31.59
C PHE A 21 -23.13 0.93 33.07
N PHE A 22 -24.05 0.14 33.62
CA PHE A 22 -24.26 -0.02 35.05
C PHE A 22 -22.96 -0.56 35.66
N ALA A 23 -22.40 0.18 36.62
CA ALA A 23 -21.21 -0.21 37.36
C ALA A 23 -21.48 -1.38 38.31
N CYS A 24 -20.58 -2.36 38.33
CA CYS A 24 -20.14 -3.01 39.56
C CYS A 24 -18.77 -3.68 39.30
N SER A 25 -17.67 -3.00 39.64
CA SER A 25 -16.38 -3.64 39.90
C SER A 25 -15.52 -2.67 40.70
N SER A 26 -15.19 -3.07 41.92
CA SER A 26 -14.37 -2.37 42.89
C SER A 26 -12.88 -2.44 42.51
N GLY A 27 -12.39 -1.45 41.78
CA GLY A 27 -10.96 -1.23 41.53
C GLY A 27 -10.61 0.22 41.80
N GLU A 28 -9.47 0.48 42.45
CA GLU A 28 -8.97 1.80 42.84
C GLU A 28 -9.10 2.83 41.70
N ASP A 29 -10.12 3.68 41.80
CA ASP A 29 -10.22 4.88 41.00
C ASP A 29 -9.17 5.86 41.51
N ASN A 30 -8.03 5.92 40.81
CA ASN A 30 -6.97 6.92 41.02
C ASN A 30 -7.45 8.37 40.70
N GLY A 31 -8.76 8.63 40.69
CA GLY A 31 -9.38 9.88 40.26
C GLY A 31 -9.16 10.16 38.78
N LYS A 32 -8.89 9.13 37.98
CA LYS A 32 -8.57 9.28 36.56
C LYS A 32 -9.84 9.20 35.72
N SER A 33 -9.93 10.08 34.74
CA SER A 33 -11.05 10.11 33.79
C SER A 33 -10.76 9.24 32.57
N GLU A 34 -11.80 8.60 32.03
CA GLU A 34 -11.74 7.97 30.71
C GLU A 34 -11.58 9.02 29.61
N GLN A 35 -11.05 8.59 28.47
CA GLN A 35 -10.89 9.44 27.30
C GLN A 35 -10.95 8.64 25.99
N THR A 36 -11.20 9.35 24.90
CA THR A 36 -11.35 8.77 23.56
C THR A 36 -10.47 9.50 22.55
N ILE A 37 -10.13 8.81 21.46
CA ILE A 37 -9.47 9.39 20.29
C ILE A 37 -10.49 9.56 19.17
N THR A 38 -10.52 10.74 18.57
CA THR A 38 -11.20 11.00 17.29
C THR A 38 -10.15 11.04 16.19
N PHE A 39 -10.24 10.11 15.25
CA PHE A 39 -9.38 10.09 14.06
C PHE A 39 -10.24 9.75 12.85
N ASN A 40 -10.35 10.69 11.91
CA ASN A 40 -11.09 10.49 10.67
C ASN A 40 -10.27 9.64 9.71
N ALA A 41 -10.95 8.94 8.79
CA ALA A 41 -10.23 8.24 7.73
C ALA A 41 -9.55 9.29 6.83
N PRO A 42 -8.23 9.20 6.62
CA PRO A 42 -7.55 10.09 5.69
C PRO A 42 -8.07 9.84 4.28
N ALA A 43 -8.16 10.89 3.47
CA ALA A 43 -8.44 10.75 2.05
C ALA A 43 -7.28 10.01 1.35
N PRO A 44 -7.51 9.41 0.17
CA PRO A 44 -6.40 8.94 -0.66
C PRO A 44 -5.50 10.12 -1.05
N HIS A 45 -4.18 9.92 -0.97
CA HIS A 45 -3.17 10.91 -1.32
C HIS A 45 -2.32 10.43 -2.50
N ASN A 46 -1.78 11.35 -3.29
CA ASN A 46 -0.84 11.04 -4.37
C ASN A 46 0.61 11.22 -3.91
N LEU A 47 1.56 10.49 -4.50
CA LEU A 47 2.97 10.57 -4.13
C LEU A 47 3.58 11.98 -4.28
N SER A 48 3.08 12.77 -5.22
CA SER A 48 3.50 14.15 -5.50
C SER A 48 3.23 15.12 -4.36
N GLU A 49 2.30 14.79 -3.46
CA GLU A 49 2.06 15.57 -2.25
C GLU A 49 3.24 15.47 -1.28
N ARG A 50 3.98 14.35 -1.33
CA ARG A 50 5.17 13.99 -0.51
C ARG A 50 4.91 13.87 0.98
N PHE A 51 4.11 14.75 1.57
CA PHE A 51 3.79 14.76 2.98
C PHE A 51 2.39 15.31 3.23
N PHE A 52 1.75 14.83 4.30
CA PHE A 52 0.52 15.41 4.83
C PHE A 52 0.49 15.32 6.36
N GLU A 53 -0.37 16.14 6.99
CA GLU A 53 -0.52 16.18 8.46
C GLU A 53 -1.68 15.30 8.92
N LEU A 54 -1.43 14.51 9.97
CA LEU A 54 -2.44 13.71 10.67
C LEU A 54 -3.15 14.58 11.72
N ASP A 55 -4.47 14.46 11.81
CA ASP A 55 -5.34 15.40 12.53
C ASP A 55 -6.13 14.77 13.70
N ALA A 56 -5.74 13.59 14.18
CA ALA A 56 -6.39 12.98 15.34
C ALA A 56 -6.29 13.82 16.61
N THR A 57 -7.36 13.77 17.40
CA THR A 57 -7.52 14.49 18.67
C THR A 57 -7.93 13.54 19.78
N ALA A 58 -7.43 13.78 21.00
CA ALA A 58 -7.86 13.06 22.20
C ALA A 58 -8.80 13.96 23.02
N SER A 59 -9.85 13.39 23.61
CA SER A 59 -10.80 14.14 24.44
C SER A 59 -10.17 14.74 25.70
N SER A 60 -9.02 14.22 26.12
CA SER A 60 -8.21 14.77 27.23
C SER A 60 -7.39 16.02 26.85
N GLY A 61 -7.28 16.35 25.56
CA GLY A 61 -6.36 17.37 25.05
C GLY A 61 -4.88 16.96 25.04
N LEU A 62 -4.57 15.72 25.43
CA LEU A 62 -3.20 15.19 25.38
C LEU A 62 -2.77 14.90 23.93
N PRO A 63 -1.45 14.98 23.64
CA PRO A 63 -0.94 14.69 22.30
C PRO A 63 -1.20 13.24 21.91
N VAL A 64 -1.55 13.06 20.63
CA VAL A 64 -1.76 11.75 20.00
C VAL A 64 -0.49 11.34 19.26
N SER A 65 -0.08 10.09 19.46
CA SER A 65 1.03 9.45 18.74
C SER A 65 0.50 8.58 17.61
N TYR A 66 1.27 8.48 16.54
CA TYR A 66 0.90 7.71 15.34
C TYR A 66 1.96 6.67 15.01
N ASP A 67 1.51 5.58 14.41
CA ASP A 67 2.35 4.52 13.86
C ASP A 67 1.78 4.05 12.52
N SER A 68 2.66 3.59 11.61
CA SER A 68 2.27 3.03 10.32
C SER A 68 2.64 1.56 10.27
N SER A 69 1.68 0.71 9.85
CA SER A 69 1.93 -0.73 9.67
C SER A 69 2.94 -1.03 8.56
N ASP A 70 3.13 -0.10 7.63
CA ASP A 70 4.13 -0.20 6.55
C ASP A 70 4.83 1.16 6.35
N PRO A 71 5.97 1.37 7.02
CA PRO A 71 6.80 2.56 6.86
C PRO A 71 7.41 2.73 5.47
N SER A 72 7.43 1.68 4.63
CA SER A 72 7.93 1.78 3.25
C SER A 72 6.91 2.42 2.30
N VAL A 73 5.61 2.37 2.66
CA VAL A 73 4.51 3.06 1.97
C VAL A 73 4.33 4.47 2.53
N ALA A 74 4.17 4.59 3.85
CA ALA A 74 4.12 5.88 4.52
C ALA A 74 4.86 5.87 5.86
N ALA A 75 5.87 6.73 5.99
CA ALA A 75 6.67 6.89 7.20
C ALA A 75 6.12 8.03 8.08
N ILE A 76 6.02 7.81 9.38
CA ILE A 76 5.47 8.79 10.33
C ILE A 76 6.59 9.46 11.12
N ASN A 77 6.57 10.80 11.18
CA ASN A 77 7.40 11.58 12.08
C ASN A 77 6.52 12.58 12.84
N GLY A 78 6.25 12.29 14.12
CA GLY A 78 5.31 13.08 14.90
C GLY A 78 3.90 12.99 14.31
N ARG A 79 3.42 14.12 13.76
CA ARG A 79 2.11 14.22 13.08
C ARG A 79 2.22 14.19 11.55
N THR A 80 3.43 14.26 11.01
CA THR A 80 3.66 14.30 9.57
C THR A 80 3.80 12.88 9.02
N ALA A 81 2.98 12.55 8.04
CA ALA A 81 3.10 11.32 7.25
C ALA A 81 3.81 11.63 5.93
N SER A 82 4.94 10.97 5.68
CA SER A 82 5.70 11.05 4.43
C SER A 82 5.29 9.93 3.49
N LEU A 83 4.88 10.27 2.27
CA LEU A 83 4.42 9.35 1.24
C LEU A 83 5.63 8.89 0.42
N LEU A 84 5.95 7.59 0.49
CA LEU A 84 7.19 7.05 -0.09
C LEU A 84 6.94 6.12 -1.27
N LYS A 85 5.86 5.35 -1.21
CA LYS A 85 5.52 4.36 -2.24
C LYS A 85 4.01 4.25 -2.40
N LYS A 86 3.54 3.97 -3.61
CA LYS A 86 2.15 3.63 -3.84
C LYS A 86 1.78 2.37 -3.03
N GLY A 87 0.54 2.33 -2.57
CA GLY A 87 0.01 1.19 -1.85
C GLY A 87 -0.95 1.61 -0.76
N THR A 88 -1.27 0.68 0.12
CA THR A 88 -2.11 0.94 1.28
C THR A 88 -1.35 0.59 2.55
N THR A 89 -1.53 1.40 3.59
CA THR A 89 -0.99 1.15 4.92
C THR A 89 -2.02 1.55 5.97
N THR A 90 -1.96 0.96 7.15
CA THR A 90 -2.81 1.32 8.28
C THR A 90 -2.07 2.27 9.20
N ILE A 91 -2.67 3.43 9.47
CA ILE A 91 -2.18 4.39 10.46
C ILE A 91 -2.94 4.18 11.77
N THR A 92 -2.21 3.92 12.86
CA THR A 92 -2.77 3.73 14.20
C THR A 92 -2.50 4.96 15.06
N ALA A 93 -3.56 5.61 15.52
CA ALA A 93 -3.52 6.69 16.49
C ALA A 93 -3.65 6.13 17.92
N SER A 94 -2.79 6.60 18.82
CA SER A 94 -2.70 6.15 20.21
C SER A 94 -2.47 7.30 21.19
N GLN A 95 -2.98 7.15 22.40
CA GLN A 95 -2.84 8.12 23.48
C GLN A 95 -2.72 7.33 24.79
N ALA A 96 -1.61 7.51 25.51
CA ALA A 96 -1.21 6.67 26.64
C ALA A 96 -1.83 7.04 28.02
N GLY A 97 -2.60 8.12 28.09
CA GLY A 97 -3.05 8.70 29.36
C GLY A 97 -1.98 9.50 30.08
N ASN A 98 -2.28 9.90 31.31
CA ASN A 98 -1.35 10.54 32.26
C ASN A 98 -1.85 10.32 33.70
N SER A 99 -1.44 11.15 34.67
CA SER A 99 -1.93 11.06 36.06
C SER A 99 -3.42 11.36 36.24
N ALA A 100 -4.07 12.04 35.29
CA ALA A 100 -5.48 12.43 35.32
C ALA A 100 -6.37 11.64 34.35
N PHE A 101 -5.80 10.95 33.35
CA PHE A 101 -6.57 10.19 32.35
C PHE A 101 -6.00 8.79 32.10
N PHE A 102 -6.88 7.81 31.83
CA PHE A 102 -6.49 6.46 31.40
C PHE A 102 -5.99 6.42 29.94
N GLU A 103 -5.32 5.34 29.52
CA GLU A 103 -5.00 5.12 28.09
C GLU A 103 -6.30 5.11 27.26
N ALA A 104 -6.31 5.83 26.14
CA ALA A 104 -7.46 5.83 25.23
C ALA A 104 -7.43 4.57 24.33
N PRO A 105 -8.60 3.99 23.97
CA PRO A 105 -8.66 2.96 22.95
C PRO A 105 -8.03 3.44 21.64
N ARG A 106 -7.13 2.63 21.06
CA ARG A 106 -6.44 2.96 19.81
C ARG A 106 -7.38 2.94 18.63
N ILE A 107 -7.15 3.83 17.67
CA ILE A 107 -7.96 3.96 16.47
C ILE A 107 -7.07 3.78 15.24
N SER A 108 -7.42 2.82 14.40
CA SER A 108 -6.72 2.55 13.14
C SER A 108 -7.52 3.03 11.93
N ARG A 109 -6.83 3.61 10.95
CA ARG A 109 -7.41 4.06 9.68
C ARG A 109 -6.54 3.64 8.51
N LEU A 110 -7.19 3.25 7.42
CA LEU A 110 -6.51 2.92 6.18
C LEU A 110 -6.08 4.22 5.49
N LEU A 111 -4.83 4.28 5.07
CA LEU A 111 -4.27 5.28 4.18
C LEU A 111 -4.01 4.62 2.82
N THR A 112 -4.49 5.26 1.76
CA THR A 112 -4.21 4.86 0.38
C THR A 112 -3.31 5.91 -0.26
N VAL A 113 -2.19 5.45 -0.81
CA VAL A 113 -1.22 6.25 -1.56
C VAL A 113 -1.28 5.83 -3.02
N ASN A 114 -1.69 6.74 -3.89
CA ASN A 114 -1.80 6.53 -5.33
C ASN A 114 -0.50 6.97 -6.04
N GLU A 115 -0.31 6.46 -7.27
CA GLU A 115 0.68 7.06 -8.17
C GLU A 115 0.23 8.43 -8.68
N ASP A 116 1.20 9.21 -9.13
CA ASP A 116 0.98 10.52 -9.73
C ASP A 116 0.51 10.38 -11.17
N ASN A 117 -0.79 10.13 -11.34
CA ASN A 117 -1.40 10.20 -12.66
C ASN A 117 -1.83 11.65 -12.94
N ASN A 118 -1.28 12.24 -14.00
CA ASN A 118 -1.74 13.52 -14.50
C ASN A 118 -3.07 13.32 -15.23
N VAL A 119 -4.14 13.90 -14.73
CA VAL A 119 -5.50 13.78 -15.30
C VAL A 119 -5.62 14.31 -16.74
N ASN A 120 -4.67 15.12 -17.20
CA ASN A 120 -4.63 15.63 -18.57
C ASN A 120 -3.90 14.69 -19.54
N LYS A 121 -3.23 13.65 -19.02
CA LYS A 121 -2.56 12.62 -19.81
C LYS A 121 -3.44 11.37 -19.89
N LYS A 122 -3.25 10.59 -20.95
CA LYS A 122 -3.92 9.31 -21.15
C LYS A 122 -3.26 8.24 -20.28
N GLU A 123 -4.09 7.36 -19.71
CA GLU A 123 -3.60 6.15 -19.06
C GLU A 123 -3.08 5.14 -20.09
N GLN A 124 -2.16 4.29 -19.67
CA GLN A 124 -1.62 3.22 -20.49
C GLN A 124 -1.26 2.00 -19.65
N THR A 125 -1.16 0.85 -20.32
CA THR A 125 -0.85 -0.44 -19.70
C THR A 125 0.35 -1.10 -20.38
N ILE A 126 1.02 -2.00 -19.68
CA ILE A 126 2.05 -2.87 -20.23
C ILE A 126 1.47 -4.27 -20.38
N THR A 127 1.64 -4.86 -21.56
CA THR A 127 1.48 -6.30 -21.77
C THR A 127 2.88 -6.91 -21.76
N PHE A 128 3.16 -7.77 -20.78
CA PHE A 128 4.43 -8.46 -20.65
C PHE A 128 4.17 -9.96 -20.47
N ASP A 129 4.63 -10.75 -21.44
CA ASP A 129 4.57 -12.20 -21.43
C ASP A 129 5.96 -12.76 -21.69
N LEU A 130 6.41 -13.67 -20.83
CA LEU A 130 7.70 -14.34 -21.00
C LEU A 130 7.59 -15.57 -21.89
N GLY A 131 6.37 -16.06 -22.15
CA GLY A 131 6.14 -17.33 -22.87
C GLY A 131 6.57 -18.59 -22.10
N THR A 132 7.29 -18.42 -20.99
CA THR A 132 7.72 -19.48 -20.07
C THR A 132 7.76 -18.95 -18.64
N THR A 133 7.59 -19.84 -17.67
CA THR A 133 7.83 -19.58 -16.24
C THR A 133 9.16 -20.20 -15.78
N GLU A 134 9.85 -20.90 -16.67
CA GLU A 134 11.02 -21.71 -16.37
C GLU A 134 12.12 -21.39 -17.38
N LEU A 135 13.33 -21.21 -16.89
CA LEU A 135 14.50 -20.97 -17.72
C LEU A 135 15.56 -22.03 -17.40
N ASN A 136 15.87 -22.82 -18.41
CA ASN A 136 16.95 -23.81 -18.36
C ASN A 136 18.28 -23.10 -18.17
N PHE A 137 19.09 -23.57 -17.23
CA PHE A 137 20.38 -22.96 -16.91
C PHE A 137 21.29 -22.81 -18.14
N THR A 138 21.24 -23.76 -19.08
CA THR A 138 22.06 -23.73 -20.30
C THR A 138 21.59 -22.70 -21.33
N VAL A 139 20.34 -22.23 -21.23
CA VAL A 139 19.84 -21.08 -22.00
C VAL A 139 20.42 -19.81 -21.36
N GLY A 140 21.63 -19.46 -21.78
CA GLY A 140 22.36 -18.30 -21.25
C GLY A 140 21.72 -16.95 -21.58
N GLU A 141 20.79 -16.91 -22.55
CA GLU A 141 20.14 -15.68 -22.99
C GLU A 141 18.65 -15.89 -23.32
N LEU A 142 17.78 -14.97 -22.87
CA LEU A 142 16.34 -14.94 -23.18
C LEU A 142 15.95 -13.54 -23.68
N THR A 143 15.30 -13.46 -24.83
CA THR A 143 14.72 -12.20 -25.32
C THR A 143 13.43 -11.89 -24.59
N LEU A 144 13.32 -10.69 -24.03
CA LEU A 144 12.16 -10.18 -23.32
C LEU A 144 11.27 -9.39 -24.28
N GLU A 145 9.99 -9.75 -24.32
CA GLU A 145 9.00 -9.08 -25.15
C GLU A 145 7.90 -8.44 -24.29
N ALA A 146 7.80 -7.11 -24.35
CA ALA A 146 6.70 -6.38 -23.75
C ALA A 146 6.28 -5.20 -24.62
N THR A 147 4.99 -4.87 -24.58
CA THR A 147 4.41 -3.76 -25.33
C THR A 147 3.63 -2.84 -24.40
N ALA A 148 3.86 -1.54 -24.49
CA ALA A 148 2.98 -0.56 -23.88
C ALA A 148 1.81 -0.22 -24.81
N SER A 149 0.61 -0.02 -24.28
CA SER A 149 -0.57 0.34 -25.07
C SER A 149 -0.45 1.70 -25.78
N SER A 150 0.50 2.54 -25.36
CA SER A 150 0.86 3.80 -26.01
C SER A 150 1.83 3.64 -27.19
N GLY A 151 2.42 2.45 -27.37
CA GLY A 151 3.53 2.22 -28.30
C GLY A 151 4.88 2.77 -27.84
N LEU A 152 4.97 3.34 -26.63
CA LEU A 152 6.23 3.79 -26.05
C LEU A 152 7.15 2.60 -25.69
N PRO A 153 8.48 2.78 -25.75
CA PRO A 153 9.42 1.72 -25.44
C PRO A 153 9.30 1.28 -23.98
N VAL A 154 9.39 -0.04 -23.75
CA VAL A 154 9.37 -0.64 -22.42
C VAL A 154 10.81 -0.94 -21.99
N THR A 155 11.10 -0.73 -20.72
CA THR A 155 12.39 -1.05 -20.08
C THR A 155 12.22 -2.20 -19.10
N PHE A 156 13.29 -2.95 -18.87
CA PHE A 156 13.28 -4.12 -17.97
C PHE A 156 14.34 -3.98 -16.89
N THR A 157 14.02 -4.52 -15.72
CA THR A 157 14.92 -4.61 -14.56
C THR A 157 14.75 -5.98 -13.92
N ASP A 158 15.77 -6.44 -13.22
CA ASP A 158 15.74 -7.69 -12.45
C ASP A 158 16.11 -7.43 -10.98
N ASN A 159 15.83 -8.40 -10.12
CA ASN A 159 16.14 -8.35 -8.69
C ASN A 159 17.33 -9.23 -8.28
N HIS A 160 18.06 -9.83 -9.23
CA HIS A 160 18.99 -10.91 -8.96
C HIS A 160 20.42 -10.53 -9.40
N ILE A 161 21.37 -10.50 -8.47
CA ILE A 161 22.74 -10.00 -8.68
C ILE A 161 23.50 -10.67 -9.84
N ASN A 162 23.15 -11.93 -10.15
CA ASN A 162 23.78 -12.72 -11.22
C ASN A 162 22.98 -12.72 -12.53
N VAL A 163 22.01 -11.83 -12.69
CA VAL A 163 21.27 -11.60 -13.93
C VAL A 163 21.67 -10.24 -14.48
N VAL A 164 21.83 -10.16 -15.79
CA VAL A 164 22.11 -8.91 -16.49
C VAL A 164 21.09 -8.75 -17.60
N ILE A 165 20.42 -7.61 -17.64
CA ILE A 165 19.55 -7.24 -18.75
C ILE A 165 20.27 -6.20 -19.61
N ASP A 166 20.52 -6.55 -20.87
CA ASP A 166 21.09 -5.65 -21.88
C ASP A 166 20.01 -5.32 -22.93
N GLY A 167 19.34 -4.18 -22.73
CA GLY A 167 18.17 -3.78 -23.53
C GLY A 167 17.00 -4.75 -23.35
N TYR A 168 16.79 -5.61 -24.34
CA TYR A 168 15.73 -6.63 -24.36
C TYR A 168 16.25 -8.04 -24.11
N LEU A 169 17.56 -8.20 -23.88
CA LEU A 169 18.19 -9.51 -23.73
C LEU A 169 18.54 -9.74 -22.26
N LEU A 170 17.85 -10.69 -21.64
CA LEU A 170 18.25 -11.21 -20.33
C LEU A 170 19.41 -12.18 -20.53
N LYS A 171 20.44 -12.04 -19.70
CA LYS A 171 21.63 -12.90 -19.68
C LYS A 171 21.86 -13.44 -18.28
N LEU A 172 22.05 -14.76 -18.19
CA LEU A 172 22.44 -15.40 -16.94
C LEU A 172 23.97 -15.34 -16.81
N THR A 173 24.45 -14.78 -15.70
CA THR A 173 25.87 -14.90 -15.34
C THR A 173 26.01 -16.12 -14.43
N TYR A 174 26.59 -17.18 -14.97
CA TYR A 174 26.65 -18.53 -14.37
C TYR A 174 27.29 -18.61 -12.98
N THR A 175 28.00 -17.56 -12.54
CA THR A 175 28.65 -17.54 -11.23
C THR A 175 27.64 -17.24 -10.13
N GLY A 176 27.28 -18.25 -9.33
CA GLY A 176 26.52 -18.07 -8.09
C GLY A 176 24.99 -18.11 -8.23
N LEU A 177 24.46 -18.44 -9.42
CA LEU A 177 23.08 -18.88 -9.56
C LEU A 177 22.96 -20.34 -9.10
N HIS A 178 21.94 -20.65 -8.32
CA HIS A 178 21.57 -21.99 -7.92
C HIS A 178 20.39 -22.48 -8.77
N TYR A 179 20.32 -23.80 -8.94
CA TYR A 179 19.09 -24.42 -9.39
C TYR A 179 17.98 -24.10 -8.38
N ASP A 180 16.77 -23.82 -8.86
CA ASP A 180 15.59 -23.38 -8.09
C ASP A 180 15.61 -21.90 -7.63
N ASP A 181 16.50 -21.06 -8.16
CA ASP A 181 16.44 -19.61 -7.93
C ASP A 181 15.26 -18.97 -8.70
N ASP A 182 14.57 -18.04 -8.03
CA ASP A 182 13.48 -17.24 -8.60
C ASP A 182 13.99 -15.86 -9.03
N ILE A 183 13.99 -15.62 -10.33
CA ILE A 183 14.33 -14.31 -10.91
C ILE A 183 13.04 -13.55 -11.16
N THR A 184 12.89 -12.39 -10.53
CA THR A 184 11.79 -11.47 -10.84
C THR A 184 12.25 -10.44 -11.87
N ILE A 185 11.59 -10.43 -13.02
CA ILE A 185 11.78 -9.43 -14.07
C ILE A 185 10.62 -8.45 -14.03
N THR A 186 10.93 -7.17 -13.96
CA THR A 186 9.95 -6.08 -13.94
C THR A 186 10.04 -5.25 -15.21
N ALA A 187 8.96 -5.24 -15.98
CA ALA A 187 8.74 -4.37 -17.12
C ALA A 187 8.15 -3.02 -16.66
N SER A 188 8.76 -1.91 -17.11
CA SER A 188 8.41 -0.54 -16.69
C SER A 188 8.31 0.42 -17.88
N GLN A 189 7.37 1.36 -17.78
CA GLN A 189 7.15 2.42 -18.76
C GLN A 189 6.79 3.72 -18.03
N THR A 190 7.52 4.80 -18.30
CA THR A 190 7.50 6.06 -17.51
C THR A 190 6.49 7.11 -17.97
N GLY A 191 5.78 6.87 -19.05
CA GLY A 191 4.96 7.88 -19.73
C GLY A 191 5.77 8.82 -20.61
N ASN A 192 5.09 9.85 -21.10
CA ASN A 192 5.64 10.99 -21.80
C ASN A 192 4.71 12.20 -21.58
N ASP A 193 4.74 13.24 -22.41
CA ASP A 193 3.85 14.39 -22.27
C ASP A 193 2.37 14.08 -22.51
N GLU A 194 2.05 13.01 -23.24
CA GLU A 194 0.68 12.60 -23.56
C GLU A 194 0.16 11.48 -22.65
N TYR A 195 1.03 10.61 -22.14
CA TYR A 195 0.65 9.44 -21.37
C TYR A 195 1.26 9.43 -19.96
N ASN A 196 0.48 9.03 -18.95
CA ASN A 196 0.98 8.75 -17.60
C ASN A 196 1.88 7.52 -17.59
N ALA A 197 2.69 7.34 -16.56
CA ALA A 197 3.44 6.09 -16.38
C ALA A 197 2.47 4.90 -16.33
N ALA A 198 2.86 3.78 -16.94
CA ALA A 198 2.07 2.57 -16.84
C ALA A 198 2.37 1.85 -15.51
N PRO A 199 1.41 1.18 -14.89
CA PRO A 199 1.70 0.29 -13.78
C PRO A 199 2.73 -0.78 -14.19
N ASN A 200 3.82 -0.89 -13.43
CA ASN A 200 4.84 -1.92 -13.67
C ASN A 200 4.25 -3.33 -13.64
N VAL A 201 4.71 -4.19 -14.54
CA VAL A 201 4.30 -5.60 -14.62
C VAL A 201 5.52 -6.47 -14.34
N SER A 202 5.41 -7.36 -13.35
CA SER A 202 6.50 -8.27 -12.99
C SER A 202 6.14 -9.72 -13.29
N LYS A 203 7.14 -10.50 -13.67
CA LYS A 203 7.05 -11.94 -13.93
C LYS A 203 8.20 -12.65 -13.23
N ILE A 204 7.96 -13.89 -12.83
CA ILE A 204 8.95 -14.73 -12.16
C ILE A 204 9.39 -15.80 -13.15
N LEU A 205 10.70 -16.01 -13.24
CA LEU A 205 11.32 -17.16 -13.90
C LEU A 205 12.00 -18.02 -12.85
N HIS A 206 11.65 -19.30 -12.85
CA HIS A 206 12.29 -20.32 -12.06
C HIS A 206 13.48 -20.89 -12.83
N ILE A 207 14.68 -20.87 -12.25
CA ILE A 207 15.86 -21.48 -12.86
C ILE A 207 15.83 -22.98 -12.67
N LYS A 208 15.92 -23.73 -13.78
CA LYS A 208 15.91 -25.20 -13.76
C LYS A 208 17.19 -25.81 -14.31
N HIS A 209 17.45 -27.02 -13.85
CA HIS A 209 18.48 -27.90 -14.42
C HIS A 209 18.00 -28.46 -15.77
N ASP A 210 18.92 -28.63 -16.72
CA ASP A 210 18.65 -29.34 -17.97
C ASP A 210 18.46 -30.84 -17.69
N GLU A 211 17.30 -31.40 -17.99
CA GLU A 211 17.11 -32.87 -17.96
C GLU A 211 17.91 -33.59 -19.06
#